data_AF-A0A9D4U9C9-F1
#
_entry.id   AF-A0A9D4U9C9-F1
#
_cell.length_a   1.000
_cell.length_b   1.000
_cell.length_c   1.000
_cell.angle_alpha   90.00
_cell.angle_beta   90.00
_cell.angle_gamma   90.00
#
_symmetry.space_group_name_H-M   'P 1'
#
loop_
_entity.id
_entity.type
_entity.pdbx_description
1 polymer ?
#
loop_
_entity_poly.entity_id
_entity_poly.type
_entity_poly.pdbx_seq_one_letter_code
_entity_poly.pdbx_strand_id
1 'polypeptide(L)'
;MFKQETSEGFIIEYKSAKACIDANYYGAKHVTEALIPLLRPSSQGARIINVGSDYGQLSHLQSTKLQQELANLDNLSEAFIDKLLDTYLSDVKCQSLEGKGWPLKFPSYKMSKVALHAYTRVLAREVEKKLSPTSGRVFVNCVHPGYVRTDLTSLTDNQAWIPS
;
A
#
# COMPACT_ATOMS: atom_id res chain seq x y z
N MET A 1 6.61 -20.61 35.62
CA MET A 1 5.86 -20.37 34.36
C MET A 1 6.14 -18.92 33.97
N PHE A 2 7.12 -18.71 33.11
CA PHE A 2 7.67 -17.38 32.84
C PHE A 2 6.68 -16.56 32.00
N LYS A 3 6.18 -15.46 32.58
CA LYS A 3 5.59 -14.35 31.84
C LYS A 3 6.74 -13.44 31.43
N GLN A 4 6.91 -13.21 30.14
CA GLN A 4 7.77 -12.15 29.65
C GLN A 4 6.86 -11.04 29.14
N GLU A 5 6.87 -9.92 29.87
CA GLU A 5 6.21 -8.68 29.48
C GLU A 5 7.00 -8.06 28.32
N THR A 6 6.41 -8.01 27.14
CA THR A 6 6.81 -7.03 26.13
C THR A 6 5.91 -5.81 26.30
N SER A 7 6.54 -4.64 26.42
CA SER A 7 5.89 -3.35 26.52
C SER A 7 4.92 -3.15 25.34
N GLU A 8 3.62 -3.30 25.62
CA GLU A 8 2.47 -3.09 24.74
C GLU A 8 2.54 -3.81 23.37
N GLY A 9 2.62 -5.14 23.38
CA GLY A 9 2.46 -5.97 22.19
C GLY A 9 1.02 -5.96 21.67
N PHE A 10 0.67 -5.03 20.79
CA PHE A 10 -0.61 -5.04 20.07
C PHE A 10 -0.70 -6.28 19.19
N ILE A 11 -1.60 -7.21 19.53
CA ILE A 11 -1.95 -8.35 18.68
C ILE A 11 -2.70 -7.80 17.47
N ILE A 12 -2.15 -8.03 16.27
CA ILE A 12 -2.84 -7.69 15.03
C ILE A 12 -3.76 -8.85 14.68
N GLU A 13 -5.07 -8.58 14.67
CA GLU A 13 -6.06 -9.54 14.24
C GLU A 13 -5.94 -9.78 12.73
N TYR A 14 -5.83 -11.05 12.32
CA TYR A 14 -5.74 -11.44 10.92
C TYR A 14 -6.90 -10.88 10.07
N LYS A 15 -8.13 -10.94 10.59
CA LYS A 15 -9.32 -10.43 9.89
C LYS A 15 -9.20 -8.94 9.58
N SER A 16 -8.80 -8.15 10.57
CA SER A 16 -8.59 -6.70 10.43
C SER A 16 -7.43 -6.37 9.48
N ALA A 17 -6.31 -7.11 9.57
CA ALA A 17 -5.19 -6.94 8.65
C ALA A 17 -5.56 -7.27 7.20
N LYS A 18 -6.27 -8.39 7.00
CA LYS A 18 -6.77 -8.82 5.70
C LYS A 18 -7.74 -7.80 5.12
N ALA A 19 -8.72 -7.35 5.89
CA ALA A 19 -9.68 -6.33 5.44
C ALA A 19 -8.99 -5.03 5.02
N CYS A 20 -7.97 -4.60 5.77
CA CYS A 20 -7.18 -3.42 5.42
C CYS A 20 -6.44 -3.58 4.08
N ILE A 21 -5.77 -4.71 3.87
CA ILE A 21 -5.04 -5.02 2.64
C ILE A 21 -6.00 -5.20 1.45
N ASP A 22 -7.10 -5.93 1.66
CA ASP A 22 -8.13 -6.15 0.66
C ASP A 22 -8.71 -4.81 0.17
N ALA A 23 -9.03 -3.88 1.07
CA ALA A 23 -9.59 -2.59 0.68
C ALA A 23 -8.54 -1.69 -0.01
N ASN A 24 -7.36 -1.53 0.59
CA ASN A 24 -6.41 -0.50 0.19
C ASN A 24 -5.50 -0.91 -0.98
N TYR A 25 -5.23 -2.21 -1.14
CA TYR A 25 -4.38 -2.72 -2.21
C TYR A 25 -5.18 -3.49 -3.24
N TYR A 26 -5.78 -4.64 -2.88
CA TYR A 26 -6.47 -5.49 -3.85
C TYR A 26 -7.69 -4.80 -4.47
N GLY A 27 -8.46 -4.06 -3.67
CA GLY A 27 -9.60 -3.27 -4.14
C GLY A 27 -9.17 -2.21 -5.15
N ALA A 28 -8.14 -1.44 -4.83
CA ALA A 28 -7.57 -0.45 -5.75
C ALA A 28 -7.03 -1.10 -7.03
N LYS A 29 -6.29 -2.20 -6.93
CA LYS A 29 -5.78 -2.99 -8.05
C LYS A 29 -6.93 -3.46 -8.96
N HIS A 30 -7.90 -4.19 -8.42
CA HIS A 30 -8.99 -4.77 -9.20
C HIS A 30 -9.89 -3.71 -9.85
N VAL A 31 -10.23 -2.64 -9.13
CA VAL A 31 -11.00 -1.53 -9.71
C VAL A 31 -10.21 -0.89 -10.84
N THR A 32 -8.91 -0.65 -10.65
CA THR A 32 -8.06 -0.07 -11.69
C THR A 32 -8.04 -0.97 -12.92
N GLU A 33 -7.77 -2.26 -12.76
CA GLU A 33 -7.71 -3.21 -13.87
C GLU A 33 -9.03 -3.33 -14.64
N ALA A 34 -10.15 -3.37 -13.93
CA ALA A 34 -11.47 -3.42 -14.55
C ALA A 34 -11.80 -2.15 -15.34
N LEU A 35 -11.26 -0.99 -14.94
CA LEU A 35 -11.55 0.31 -15.56
C LEU A 35 -10.53 0.73 -16.62
N ILE A 36 -9.33 0.13 -16.69
CA ILE A 36 -8.32 0.44 -17.71
C ILE A 36 -8.88 0.42 -19.14
N PRO A 37 -9.65 -0.60 -19.57
CA PRO A 37 -10.21 -0.63 -20.93
C PRO A 37 -11.25 0.47 -21.20
N LEU A 38 -11.81 1.06 -20.15
CA LEU A 38 -12.83 2.13 -20.22
C LEU A 38 -12.23 3.53 -20.15
N LEU A 39 -10.91 3.66 -20.00
CA LEU A 39 -10.24 4.96 -20.02
C LEU A 39 -10.45 5.66 -21.35
N ARG A 40 -11.09 6.82 -21.30
CA ARG A 40 -11.35 7.63 -22.49
C ARG A 40 -10.06 8.28 -23.00
N PRO A 41 -9.82 8.28 -24.31
CA PRO A 41 -8.75 9.07 -24.91
C PRO A 41 -8.91 10.54 -24.53
N SER A 42 -7.80 11.19 -24.21
CA SER A 42 -7.74 12.61 -23.86
C SER A 42 -6.52 13.23 -24.53
N SER A 43 -6.67 14.41 -25.12
CA SER A 43 -5.54 15.17 -25.69
C SER A 43 -4.49 15.55 -24.64
N GLN A 44 -4.88 15.61 -23.36
CA GLN A 44 -3.98 15.86 -22.22
C GLN A 44 -3.54 14.57 -21.52
N GLY A 45 -3.95 13.40 -22.03
CA GLY A 45 -3.75 12.08 -21.42
C GLY A 45 -4.78 11.74 -20.34
N ALA A 46 -5.12 10.45 -20.21
CA ALA A 46 -5.95 9.95 -19.11
C ALA A 46 -5.11 9.81 -17.84
N ARG A 47 -5.76 9.72 -16.67
CA ARG A 47 -5.07 9.74 -15.37
C ARG A 47 -5.60 8.64 -14.46
N ILE A 48 -4.67 7.92 -13.84
CA ILE A 48 -4.92 7.03 -12.71
C ILE A 48 -4.16 7.62 -11.53
N ILE A 49 -4.89 8.03 -10.48
CA ILE A 49 -4.31 8.59 -9.27
C ILE A 49 -4.70 7.72 -8.09
N ASN A 50 -3.73 6.99 -7.55
CA ASN A 50 -3.90 6.21 -6.34
C ASN A 50 -3.70 7.11 -5.11
N VAL A 51 -4.65 7.09 -4.18
CA VAL A 51 -4.52 7.82 -2.91
C VAL A 51 -3.68 7.00 -1.92
N GLY A 52 -2.41 7.36 -1.84
CA GLY A 52 -1.41 6.73 -0.99
C GLY A 52 -1.37 7.28 0.43
N SER A 53 -0.18 7.23 1.03
CA SER A 53 0.17 7.85 2.31
C SER A 53 1.67 8.03 2.37
N ASP A 54 2.16 8.96 3.19
CA ASP A 54 3.55 8.95 3.67
C ASP A 54 3.98 7.55 4.18
N TYR A 55 3.06 6.82 4.81
CA TYR A 55 3.17 5.45 5.27
C TYR A 55 3.40 4.39 4.18
N GLY A 56 3.35 4.76 2.90
CA GLY A 56 3.80 3.92 1.80
C GLY A 56 5.30 4.03 1.48
N GLN A 57 6.05 4.89 2.18
CA GLN A 57 7.50 4.99 2.02
C GLN A 57 8.23 3.74 2.52
N LEU A 58 9.24 3.31 1.76
CA LEU A 58 10.02 2.10 2.07
C LEU A 58 10.79 2.22 3.39
N SER A 59 11.12 3.44 3.83
CA SER A 59 11.78 3.74 5.11
C SER A 59 11.01 3.24 6.34
N HIS A 60 9.72 2.91 6.19
CA HIS A 60 8.94 2.32 7.27
C HIS A 60 9.13 0.81 7.45
N LEU A 61 9.68 0.11 6.47
CA LEU A 61 10.06 -1.30 6.58
C LEU A 61 11.32 -1.41 7.44
N GLN A 62 11.38 -2.38 8.33
CA GLN A 62 12.58 -2.61 9.15
C GLN A 62 13.66 -3.41 8.38
N SER A 63 13.25 -4.20 7.39
CA SER A 63 14.18 -4.95 6.53
C SER A 63 14.73 -4.08 5.39
N THR A 64 16.02 -3.73 5.48
CA THR A 64 16.75 -3.05 4.40
C THR A 64 16.77 -3.86 3.10
N LYS A 65 16.80 -5.19 3.20
CA LYS A 65 16.69 -6.08 2.05
C LYS A 65 15.34 -5.90 1.33
N LEU A 66 14.23 -5.91 2.07
CA LEU A 66 12.90 -5.68 1.48
C LEU A 66 12.79 -4.28 0.87
N GLN A 67 13.40 -3.27 1.51
CA GLN A 67 13.47 -1.93 0.93
C GLN A 67 14.19 -1.94 -0.43
N GLN A 68 15.34 -2.62 -0.53
CA GLN A 68 16.10 -2.72 -1.78
C GLN A 68 15.33 -3.48 -2.87
N GLU A 69 14.69 -4.60 -2.51
CA GLU A 69 13.88 -5.39 -3.45
C GLU A 69 12.69 -4.59 -3.99
N LEU A 70 11.98 -3.85 -3.13
CA LEU A 70 10.88 -2.98 -3.55
C LEU A 70 11.36 -1.74 -4.31
N ALA A 71 12.56 -1.23 -4.04
CA ALA A 71 13.14 -0.10 -4.76
C ALA A 71 13.56 -0.48 -6.19
N ASN A 72 13.97 -1.73 -6.41
CA ASN A 72 14.43 -2.23 -7.70
C ASN A 72 13.27 -2.40 -8.70
N LEU A 73 13.19 -1.51 -9.70
CA LEU A 73 12.13 -1.57 -10.72
C LEU A 73 12.20 -2.84 -11.57
N ASP A 74 13.39 -3.32 -11.92
CA ASP A 74 13.55 -4.44 -12.85
C ASP A 74 12.93 -5.73 -12.30
N ASN A 75 12.92 -5.87 -10.97
CA ASN A 75 12.36 -7.03 -10.27
C ASN A 75 10.94 -6.78 -9.73
N LEU A 76 10.44 -5.54 -9.80
CA LEU A 76 9.14 -5.19 -9.26
C LEU A 76 8.03 -5.64 -10.22
N SER A 77 7.13 -6.48 -9.70
CA SER A 77 5.98 -7.02 -10.44
C SER A 77 4.77 -7.16 -9.53
N GLU A 78 3.57 -7.25 -10.11
CA GLU A 78 2.33 -7.51 -9.35
C GLU A 78 2.45 -8.81 -8.54
N ALA A 79 2.97 -9.88 -9.14
CA ALA A 79 3.17 -11.16 -8.47
C ALA A 79 4.14 -11.10 -7.28
N PHE A 80 5.19 -10.28 -7.37
CA PHE A 80 6.10 -10.04 -6.24
C PHE A 80 5.36 -9.33 -5.10
N ILE A 81 4.56 -8.31 -5.39
CA ILE A 81 3.81 -7.55 -4.39
C ILE A 81 2.74 -8.43 -3.72
N ASP A 82 2.01 -9.23 -4.52
CA ASP A 82 1.00 -10.17 -4.02
C ASP A 82 1.64 -11.19 -3.06
N LYS A 83 2.78 -11.79 -3.46
CA LYS A 83 3.53 -12.73 -2.61
C LYS A 83 4.06 -12.09 -1.32
N LEU A 84 4.51 -10.83 -1.39
CA LEU A 84 4.95 -10.07 -0.22
C LEU A 84 3.80 -9.92 0.79
N LEU A 85 2.60 -9.56 0.32
CA LEU A 85 1.43 -9.40 1.16
C LEU A 85 0.91 -10.73 1.72
N ASP A 86 0.96 -11.81 0.94
CA ASP A 86 0.63 -13.16 1.42
C ASP A 86 1.57 -13.60 2.54
N THR A 87 2.86 -13.32 2.40
CA THR A 87 3.87 -13.60 3.43
C THR A 87 3.57 -12.80 4.70
N TYR A 88 3.31 -11.49 4.56
CA TYR A 88 2.93 -10.64 5.68
C TYR A 88 1.65 -11.13 6.38
N LEU A 89 0.59 -11.45 5.63
CA LEU A 89 -0.67 -11.95 6.17
C LEU A 89 -0.52 -13.31 6.86
N SER A 90 0.32 -14.19 6.32
CA SER A 90 0.69 -15.46 6.97
C SER A 90 1.39 -15.21 8.31
N ASP A 91 2.32 -14.25 8.35
CA ASP A 91 3.03 -13.90 9.57
C ASP A 91 2.10 -13.29 10.63
N VAL A 92 1.15 -12.45 10.23
CA VAL A 92 0.06 -11.96 11.10
C VAL A 92 -0.76 -13.13 11.63
N LYS A 93 -1.19 -14.05 10.76
CA LYS A 93 -2.01 -15.21 11.14
C LYS A 93 -1.31 -16.08 12.19
N CYS A 94 0.00 -16.29 12.02
CA CYS A 94 0.84 -17.07 12.93
C CYS A 94 1.37 -16.26 14.12
N GLN A 95 0.99 -14.99 14.28
CA GLN A 95 1.48 -14.09 15.34
C GLN A 95 3.02 -14.04 15.41
N SER A 96 3.67 -13.99 14.24
CA SER A 96 5.12 -14.20 14.09
C SER A 96 5.79 -13.04 13.34
N LEU A 97 5.41 -11.80 13.66
CA LEU A 97 5.92 -10.60 12.97
C LEU A 97 7.30 -10.15 13.46
N GLU A 98 7.66 -10.50 14.70
CA GLU A 98 8.88 -10.04 15.35
C GLU A 98 10.13 -10.51 14.57
N GLY A 99 11.09 -9.60 14.40
CA GLY A 99 12.35 -9.89 13.70
C GLY A 99 12.25 -10.09 12.18
N LYS A 100 11.06 -10.12 11.58
CA LYS A 100 10.88 -10.36 10.14
C LYS A 100 10.97 -9.12 9.25
N GLY A 101 11.21 -7.96 9.85
CA GLY A 101 11.44 -6.74 9.10
C GLY A 101 10.17 -5.95 8.74
N TRP A 102 9.01 -6.34 9.26
CA TRP A 102 7.74 -5.65 9.06
C TRP A 102 7.69 -4.30 9.81
N PRO A 103 6.83 -3.35 9.40
CA PRO A 103 6.69 -2.11 10.14
C PRO A 103 6.23 -2.34 11.59
N LEU A 104 6.67 -1.49 12.53
CA LEU A 104 6.33 -1.66 13.95
C LEU A 104 4.98 -1.05 14.33
N LYS A 105 4.68 0.16 13.83
CA LYS A 105 3.43 0.89 14.13
C LYS A 105 2.49 0.88 12.93
N PHE A 106 1.22 0.56 13.14
CA PHE A 106 0.19 0.43 12.09
C PHE A 106 0.61 -0.47 10.92
N PRO A 107 1.12 -1.69 11.16
CA PRO A 107 1.76 -2.50 10.14
C PRO A 107 0.86 -2.83 8.96
N SER A 108 -0.40 -3.19 9.17
CA SER A 108 -1.29 -3.58 8.07
C SER A 108 -1.60 -2.40 7.15
N TYR A 109 -1.85 -1.22 7.73
CA TYR A 109 -2.08 -0.01 6.95
C TYR A 109 -0.82 0.39 6.18
N LYS A 110 0.36 0.38 6.82
CA LYS A 110 1.65 0.65 6.15
C LYS A 110 1.93 -0.34 5.02
N MET A 111 1.81 -1.64 5.27
CA MET A 111 2.01 -2.66 4.24
C MET A 111 1.03 -2.47 3.07
N SER A 112 -0.23 -2.12 3.33
CA SER A 112 -1.20 -1.85 2.27
C SER A 112 -0.81 -0.63 1.41
N LYS A 113 -0.25 0.43 2.02
CA LYS A 113 0.19 1.64 1.30
C LYS A 113 1.54 1.44 0.61
N VAL A 114 2.47 0.67 1.18
CA VAL A 114 3.72 0.24 0.52
C VAL A 114 3.39 -0.55 -0.74
N ALA A 115 2.47 -1.50 -0.65
CA ALA A 115 2.01 -2.28 -1.79
C ALA A 115 1.33 -1.41 -2.86
N LEU A 116 0.47 -0.46 -2.46
CA LEU A 116 -0.18 0.47 -3.39
C LEU A 116 0.84 1.37 -4.12
N HIS A 117 1.87 1.86 -3.41
CA HIS A 117 2.95 2.65 -4.00
C HIS A 117 3.77 1.82 -4.99
N ALA A 118 4.12 0.58 -4.63
CA ALA A 118 4.81 -0.35 -5.51
C ALA A 118 3.98 -0.68 -6.75
N TYR A 119 2.69 -0.99 -6.59
CA TYR A 119 1.78 -1.26 -7.69
C TYR A 119 1.61 -0.07 -8.62
N THR A 120 1.56 1.16 -8.09
CA THR A 120 1.51 2.37 -8.92
C THR A 120 2.72 2.43 -9.87
N ARG A 121 3.93 2.08 -9.39
CA ARG A 121 5.14 2.05 -10.22
C ARG A 121 5.09 0.97 -11.29
N VAL A 122 4.63 -0.24 -10.92
CA VAL A 122 4.42 -1.34 -11.88
C VAL A 122 3.41 -0.94 -12.94
N LEU A 123 2.25 -0.43 -12.52
CA LEU A 123 1.19 0.01 -13.41
C LEU A 123 1.66 1.13 -14.33
N ALA A 124 2.41 2.12 -13.85
CA ALA A 124 2.95 3.19 -14.69
C ALA A 124 3.83 2.66 -15.84
N ARG A 125 4.59 1.59 -15.60
CA ARG A 125 5.45 0.94 -16.61
C ARG A 125 4.65 0.07 -17.59
N GLU A 126 3.58 -0.56 -17.11
CA GLU A 126 2.88 -1.63 -17.83
C GLU A 126 1.53 -1.20 -18.41
N VAL A 127 0.97 -0.05 -18.00
CA VAL A 127 -0.39 0.38 -18.37
C VAL A 127 -0.57 0.49 -19.87
N GLU A 128 0.44 0.94 -20.60
CA GLU A 128 0.39 1.07 -22.07
C GLU A 128 0.20 -0.29 -22.74
N LYS A 129 0.74 -1.38 -22.16
CA LYS A 129 0.53 -2.75 -22.68
C LYS A 129 -0.90 -3.25 -22.46
N LYS A 130 -1.63 -2.66 -21.51
CA LYS A 130 -3.02 -2.99 -21.20
C LYS A 130 -4.04 -2.14 -22.00
N LEU A 131 -3.58 -1.23 -22.86
CA LEU A 131 -4.41 -0.27 -23.58
C LEU A 131 -4.51 -0.55 -25.08
N SER A 132 -5.58 -0.06 -25.71
CA SER A 132 -5.70 -0.01 -27.17
C SER A 132 -4.69 1.00 -27.74
N PRO A 133 -4.15 0.80 -28.95
CA PRO A 133 -3.34 1.80 -29.65
C PRO A 133 -4.02 3.19 -29.77
N THR A 134 -5.35 3.23 -29.67
CA THR A 134 -6.15 4.46 -29.75
C THR A 134 -6.39 5.13 -28.40
N SER A 135 -5.98 4.53 -27.28
CA SER A 135 -6.26 5.03 -25.92
C SER A 135 -5.46 6.28 -25.55
N GLY A 136 -4.43 6.63 -26.34
CA GLY A 136 -3.54 7.76 -26.05
C GLY A 136 -2.71 7.52 -24.78
N ARG A 137 -2.07 8.58 -24.29
CA ARG A 137 -1.17 8.52 -23.13
C ARG A 137 -1.95 8.41 -21.81
N VAL A 138 -1.45 7.60 -20.88
CA VAL A 138 -2.00 7.50 -19.51
C VAL A 138 -0.93 7.81 -18.48
N PHE A 139 -1.26 8.69 -17.53
CA PHE A 139 -0.40 9.04 -16.41
C PHE A 139 -0.87 8.32 -15.16
N VAL A 140 0.04 7.58 -14.52
CA VAL A 140 -0.24 6.80 -13.31
C VAL A 140 0.62 7.33 -12.18
N ASN A 141 0.00 7.83 -11.11
CA ASN A 141 0.71 8.41 -9.96
C ASN A 141 0.06 8.02 -8.64
N CYS A 142 0.82 8.15 -7.55
CA CYS A 142 0.34 7.97 -6.19
C CYS A 142 0.53 9.29 -5.42
N VAL A 143 -0.44 9.66 -4.59
CA VAL A 143 -0.40 10.93 -3.84
C VAL A 143 -0.70 10.71 -2.36
N HIS A 144 0.09 11.31 -1.49
CA HIS A 144 -0.26 11.46 -0.08
C HIS A 144 -1.01 12.79 0.12
N PRO A 145 -2.24 12.78 0.64
CA PRO A 145 -3.05 13.99 0.76
C PRO A 145 -2.68 14.89 1.95
N GLY A 146 -1.65 14.52 2.73
CA GLY A 146 -1.40 15.12 4.04
C GLY A 146 -2.21 14.45 5.16
N TYR A 147 -2.09 14.98 6.37
CA TYR A 147 -2.94 14.58 7.50
C TYR A 147 -4.27 15.32 7.42
N VAL A 148 -5.34 14.61 7.05
CA VAL A 148 -6.65 15.18 6.78
C VAL A 148 -7.64 14.79 7.87
N ARG A 149 -8.41 15.77 8.37
CA ARG A 149 -9.50 15.53 9.34
C ARG A 149 -10.65 14.81 8.64
N THR A 150 -10.80 13.52 8.94
CA THR A 150 -11.83 12.62 8.41
C THR A 150 -12.18 11.58 9.47
N ASP A 151 -13.22 10.77 9.24
CA ASP A 151 -13.56 9.67 10.16
C ASP A 151 -12.38 8.69 10.36
N LEU A 152 -11.51 8.52 9.35
CA LEU A 152 -10.32 7.68 9.42
C LEU A 152 -9.30 8.14 10.48
N THR A 153 -9.22 9.44 10.76
CA THR A 153 -8.26 10.00 11.73
C THR A 153 -8.83 10.08 13.14
N SER A 154 -10.11 9.77 13.34
CA SER A 154 -10.78 9.68 14.66
C SER A 154 -10.49 10.88 15.58
N LEU A 155 -10.28 12.07 15.00
CA LEU A 155 -10.12 13.29 15.76
C LEU A 155 -11.47 13.61 16.43
N THR A 156 -11.60 13.26 17.70
CA THR A 156 -12.60 13.87 18.57
C THR A 156 -12.37 15.39 18.56
N ASP A 157 -13.45 16.17 18.67
CA ASP A 157 -13.48 17.63 18.43
C ASP A 157 -12.45 18.50 19.18
N ASN A 158 -11.58 17.94 20.03
CA ASN A 158 -10.67 18.64 20.93
C ASN A 158 -9.16 18.46 20.65
N GLN A 159 -8.73 17.84 19.54
CA GLN A 159 -7.31 17.89 19.17
C GLN A 159 -7.06 19.02 18.17
N ALA A 160 -6.48 20.11 18.68
CA ALA A 160 -6.08 21.26 17.88
C ALA A 160 -5.14 20.81 16.75
N TRP A 161 -5.50 21.21 15.54
CA TRP A 161 -4.69 21.03 14.34
C TRP A 161 -3.34 21.74 14.53
N ILE A 162 -2.24 20.99 14.56
CA ILE A 162 -0.88 21.53 14.51
C ILE A 162 -0.37 21.28 13.08
N PRO A 163 -0.27 22.31 12.24
CA PRO A 163 0.38 22.16 10.93
C PRO A 163 1.87 21.90 11.12
N SER A 164 2.41 21.04 10.26
CA SER A 164 3.84 20.88 10.02
C SER A 164 4.44 22.11 9.32
#